data_AF-A0AAV4V0L2-F1
#
_entry.id   AF-A0AAV4V0L2-F1
#
_cell.length_a   1.000
_cell.length_b   1.000
_cell.length_c   1.000
_cell.angle_alpha   90.00
_cell.angle_beta   90.00
_cell.angle_gamma   90.00
#
_symmetry.space_group_name_H-M   'P 1'
#
loop_
_entity.id
_entity.type
_entity.pdbx_description
1 polymer ?
#
loop_
_entity_poly.entity_id
_entity_poly.type
_entity_poly.pdbx_seq_one_letter_code
_entity_poly.pdbx_strand_id
1 'polypeptide(L)'
;MLGMEGITNMPRPGAFKTQIPYSYMPFSTDARYIFVSRNPKDCCVSFFHHARRQPGLCFWDGEFNDFFECFIEGDKMPYGDYFDHLLDWYPHRKDSNVFYTKYEDMKRISKCCIESREISG
;
A
#
# COMPACT_ATOMS: atom_id res chain seq x y z
N MET A 1 9.38 9.33 -17.00
CA MET A 1 10.51 8.40 -16.77
C MET A 1 10.10 7.47 -15.63
N LEU A 2 10.17 6.15 -15.83
CA LEU A 2 9.74 5.14 -14.85
C LEU A 2 10.95 4.44 -14.25
N GLY A 3 10.79 3.85 -13.06
CA GLY A 3 11.86 3.08 -12.41
C GLY A 3 13.00 3.94 -11.85
N MET A 4 14.20 3.37 -11.80
CA MET A 4 15.38 3.96 -11.16
C MET A 4 15.75 5.33 -11.71
N GLU A 5 15.69 5.51 -13.02
CA GLU A 5 16.06 6.76 -13.68
C GLU A 5 15.10 7.90 -13.27
N GLY A 6 13.81 7.59 -13.11
CA GLY A 6 12.81 8.52 -12.59
C GLY A 6 13.05 8.89 -11.14
N ILE A 7 13.50 7.94 -10.31
CA ILE A 7 13.81 8.19 -8.88
C ILE A 7 15.07 9.06 -8.74
N THR A 8 16.11 8.79 -9.53
CA THR A 8 17.38 9.53 -9.47
C THR A 8 17.22 10.99 -9.90
N ASN A 9 16.43 11.23 -10.96
CA ASN A 9 16.26 12.56 -11.53
C ASN A 9 15.09 13.37 -10.93
N MET A 10 14.40 12.84 -9.93
CA MET A 10 13.24 13.51 -9.30
C MET A 10 13.66 14.75 -8.50
N PRO A 11 13.01 15.92 -8.71
CA PRO A 11 13.18 17.09 -7.85
C PRO A 11 12.86 16.77 -6.38
N ARG A 12 13.61 17.34 -5.43
CA ARG A 12 13.42 17.09 -4.00
C ARG A 12 12.70 18.25 -3.30
N PRO A 13 11.76 17.97 -2.37
CA PRO A 13 11.32 16.64 -1.92
C PRO A 13 10.48 15.92 -2.99
N GLY A 14 10.77 14.63 -3.18
CA GLY A 14 10.16 13.80 -4.21
C GLY A 14 9.32 12.69 -3.60
N ALA A 15 8.16 12.38 -4.20
CA ALA A 15 7.26 11.34 -3.73
C ALA A 15 7.27 10.13 -4.68
N PHE A 16 7.31 8.93 -4.10
CA PHE A 16 7.10 7.69 -4.82
C PHE A 16 6.17 6.78 -4.01
N LYS A 17 5.51 5.85 -4.72
CA LYS A 17 4.60 4.88 -4.13
C LYS A 17 5.24 3.50 -4.24
N THR A 18 5.10 2.71 -3.19
CA THR A 18 5.46 1.29 -3.19
C THR A 18 4.41 0.46 -2.45
N GLN A 19 4.42 -0.85 -2.69
CA GLN A 19 3.61 -1.86 -1.99
C GLN A 19 4.50 -2.95 -1.35
N ILE A 20 5.77 -2.63 -1.10
CA ILE A 20 6.70 -3.56 -0.46
C ILE A 20 6.53 -3.54 1.08
N PRO A 21 6.79 -4.68 1.76
CA PRO A 21 6.83 -4.72 3.21
C PRO A 21 7.92 -3.80 3.78
N TYR A 22 7.76 -3.42 5.05
CA TYR A 22 8.66 -2.51 5.75
C TYR A 22 10.10 -3.05 5.76
N SER A 23 10.26 -4.34 6.04
CA SER A 23 11.54 -5.07 6.09
C SER A 23 12.34 -5.05 4.79
N TYR A 24 11.69 -4.88 3.63
CA TYR A 24 12.36 -4.82 2.32
C TYR A 24 12.56 -3.38 1.81
N MET A 25 12.03 -2.39 2.53
CA MET A 25 12.14 -0.99 2.15
C MET A 25 13.44 -0.37 2.71
N PRO A 26 14.17 0.42 1.92
CA PRO A 26 15.28 1.22 2.46
C PRO A 26 14.74 2.28 3.42
N PHE A 27 14.88 2.04 4.72
CA PHE A 27 14.48 2.98 5.75
C PHE A 27 15.46 4.16 5.84
N SER A 28 14.93 5.37 5.99
CA SER A 28 15.69 6.60 6.19
C SER A 28 14.93 7.50 7.18
N THR A 29 15.65 8.00 8.18
CA THR A 29 15.13 8.96 9.16
C THR A 29 14.79 10.33 8.53
N ASP A 30 15.40 10.65 7.39
CA ASP A 30 15.20 11.92 6.67
C ASP A 30 13.96 11.87 5.76
N ALA A 31 13.41 10.67 5.53
CA ALA A 31 12.21 10.46 4.74
C ALA A 31 10.95 10.46 5.62
N ARG A 32 9.82 10.84 5.02
CA ARG A 32 8.48 10.71 5.61
C ARG A 32 7.71 9.62 4.89
N TYR A 33 7.02 8.79 5.65
CA TYR A 33 6.27 7.64 5.15
C TYR A 33 4.78 7.83 5.38
N ILE A 34 3.97 7.41 4.42
CA ILE A 34 2.51 7.36 4.55
C ILE A 34 2.11 5.89 4.42
N PHE A 35 1.68 5.29 5.52
CA PHE A 35 1.21 3.91 5.55
C PHE A 35 -0.31 3.89 5.59
N VAL A 36 -0.93 3.24 4.59
CA VAL A 36 -2.38 3.13 4.46
C VAL A 36 -2.79 1.68 4.62
N SER A 37 -3.52 1.38 5.69
CA SER A 37 -4.21 0.08 5.83
C SER A 37 -5.65 0.17 5.30
N ARG A 38 -6.25 -0.97 4.97
CA ARG A 38 -7.64 -1.07 4.50
C ARG A 38 -8.25 -2.36 5.02
N ASN A 39 -9.57 -2.46 5.08
CA ASN A 39 -10.23 -3.73 5.39
C ASN A 39 -9.78 -4.82 4.39
N PRO A 40 -9.25 -5.98 4.85
CA PRO A 40 -8.77 -7.05 3.97
C PRO A 40 -9.84 -7.57 3.01
N LYS A 41 -11.11 -7.58 3.41
CA LYS A 41 -12.23 -7.99 2.55
C LYS A 41 -12.37 -7.06 1.35
N ASP A 42 -12.28 -5.75 1.60
CA ASP A 42 -12.35 -4.72 0.56
C ASP A 42 -11.07 -4.70 -0.29
N CYS A 43 -9.91 -5.02 0.29
CA CYS A 43 -8.65 -5.22 -0.45
C CYS A 43 -8.75 -6.38 -1.43
N CYS A 44 -9.24 -7.55 -0.99
CA CYS A 44 -9.35 -8.75 -1.81
C CYS A 44 -10.21 -8.48 -3.06
N VAL A 45 -11.41 -7.92 -2.90
CA VAL A 45 -12.29 -7.59 -4.04
C VAL A 45 -11.64 -6.57 -4.98
N SER A 46 -10.98 -5.56 -4.41
CA SER A 46 -10.27 -4.54 -5.19
C SER A 46 -9.12 -5.15 -5.99
N PHE A 47 -8.40 -6.11 -5.42
CA PHE A 47 -7.26 -6.75 -6.06
C PHE A 47 -7.70 -7.73 -7.15
N PHE A 48 -8.77 -8.50 -6.92
CA PHE A 48 -9.40 -9.34 -7.94
C PHE A 48 -9.69 -8.54 -9.22
N HIS A 49 -10.37 -7.39 -9.08
CA HIS A 49 -10.65 -6.55 -10.24
C HIS A 49 -9.41 -5.90 -10.87
N HIS A 50 -8.37 -5.63 -10.08
CA HIS A 50 -7.11 -5.11 -10.58
C HIS A 50 -6.37 -6.16 -11.42
N ALA A 51 -6.25 -7.39 -10.92
CA ALA A 51 -5.63 -8.53 -11.60
C ALA A 51 -6.33 -8.88 -12.93
N ARG A 52 -7.67 -8.75 -13.00
CA ARG A 52 -8.41 -8.95 -14.25
C ARG A 52 -8.19 -7.88 -15.32
N ARG A 53 -7.82 -6.65 -14.91
CA ARG A 53 -7.76 -5.48 -15.81
C ARG A 53 -6.35 -5.09 -16.23
N GLN A 54 -5.31 -5.61 -15.58
CA GLN A 54 -3.93 -5.22 -15.83
C GLN A 54 -3.22 -6.27 -16.69
N PRO A 55 -2.93 -5.98 -17.98
CA PRO A 55 -2.07 -6.84 -18.77
C PRO A 55 -0.66 -6.89 -18.15
N GLY A 56 -0.15 -8.09 -17.86
CA GLY A 56 1.21 -8.29 -17.35
C GLY A 56 1.38 -8.42 -15.83
N LEU A 57 0.31 -8.22 -15.04
CA LEU A 57 0.31 -8.54 -13.61
C LEU A 57 -0.73 -9.64 -13.37
N CYS A 58 -0.26 -10.89 -13.21
CA CYS A 58 -1.07 -12.07 -12.89
C CYS A 58 -2.50 -11.98 -13.47
N PHE A 59 -2.63 -12.04 -14.79
CA PHE A 59 -3.93 -11.98 -15.45
C PHE A 59 -4.81 -13.08 -14.87
N TRP A 60 -5.79 -12.68 -14.07
CA TRP A 60 -6.72 -13.61 -13.46
C TRP A 60 -7.90 -13.80 -14.40
N ASP A 61 -8.11 -15.01 -14.89
CA ASP A 61 -9.25 -15.39 -15.71
C ASP A 61 -10.24 -16.30 -15.00
N GLY A 62 -9.89 -16.77 -13.79
CA GLY A 62 -10.72 -17.63 -12.95
C GLY A 62 -11.85 -16.92 -12.19
N GLU A 63 -12.54 -17.69 -11.35
CA GLU A 63 -13.62 -17.22 -10.51
C GLU A 63 -13.11 -16.45 -9.28
N PHE A 64 -14.00 -15.68 -8.64
CA PHE A 64 -13.64 -14.92 -7.44
C PHE A 64 -13.28 -15.81 -6.24
N ASN A 65 -13.93 -16.97 -6.08
CA ASN A 65 -13.68 -17.86 -4.95
C ASN A 65 -12.26 -18.41 -4.97
N ASP A 66 -11.79 -18.84 -6.14
CA ASP A 66 -10.42 -19.32 -6.32
C ASP A 66 -9.39 -18.20 -6.03
N PHE A 67 -9.70 -16.96 -6.40
CA PHE A 67 -8.87 -15.80 -6.08
C PHE A 67 -8.84 -15.53 -4.58
N PHE A 68 -9.99 -15.64 -3.91
CA PHE A 68 -10.12 -15.43 -2.48
C PHE A 68 -9.27 -16.45 -1.70
N GLU A 69 -9.32 -17.73 -2.06
CA GLU A 69 -8.47 -18.75 -1.45
C GLU A 69 -6.99 -18.42 -1.64
N CYS A 70 -6.57 -18.06 -2.87
CA CYS A 70 -5.19 -17.66 -3.12
C CYS A 70 -4.78 -16.39 -2.34
N PHE A 71 -5.72 -15.47 -2.08
CA PHE A 71 -5.48 -14.25 -1.32
C PHE A 71 -5.27 -14.54 0.17
N ILE A 72 -5.97 -15.53 0.71
CA ILE A 72 -5.84 -15.97 2.10
C ILE A 72 -4.60 -16.86 2.29
N GLU A 73 -4.24 -17.68 1.30
CA GLU A 73 -3.00 -18.46 1.31
C GLU A 73 -1.74 -17.58 1.21
N GLY A 74 -1.82 -16.42 0.53
CA GLY A 74 -0.76 -15.41 0.47
C GLY A 74 0.41 -15.74 -0.47
N ASP A 75 0.92 -16.98 -0.45
CA ASP A 75 2.14 -17.40 -1.16
C ASP A 75 2.07 -17.28 -2.70
N LYS A 76 0.86 -17.31 -3.26
CA LYS A 76 0.63 -17.27 -4.71
C LYS A 76 0.33 -15.87 -5.23
N MET A 77 0.34 -14.86 -4.35
CA MET A 77 0.06 -13.49 -4.74
C MET A 77 1.35 -12.75 -5.15
N PRO A 78 1.34 -11.95 -6.24
CA PRO A 78 2.53 -11.27 -6.75
C PRO A 78 3.13 -10.24 -5.79
N TYR A 79 2.41 -9.87 -4.74
CA TYR A 79 2.84 -8.93 -3.71
C TYR A 79 3.02 -9.59 -2.33
N GLY A 80 2.98 -10.93 -2.28
CA GLY A 80 3.02 -11.71 -1.04
C GLY A 80 1.72 -11.66 -0.25
N ASP A 81 1.79 -12.17 0.98
CA ASP A 81 0.66 -12.21 1.89
C ASP A 81 0.27 -10.82 2.41
N TYR A 82 -1.04 -10.58 2.45
CA TYR A 82 -1.60 -9.31 2.91
C TYR A 82 -1.35 -9.08 4.40
N PHE A 83 -1.51 -10.11 5.21
CA PHE A 83 -1.39 -10.01 6.66
C PHE A 83 0.07 -9.83 7.07
N ASP A 84 1.01 -10.52 6.44
CA ASP A 84 2.44 -10.31 6.64
C ASP A 84 2.84 -8.87 6.31
N HIS A 85 2.41 -8.34 5.16
CA HIS A 85 2.66 -6.93 4.83
C HIS A 85 2.07 -5.98 5.88
N LEU A 86 0.83 -6.23 6.33
CA LEU A 86 0.19 -5.41 7.35
C LEU A 86 0.93 -5.50 8.70
N LEU A 87 1.29 -6.70 9.15
CA LEU A 87 1.95 -6.97 10.42
C LEU A 87 3.40 -6.47 10.44
N ASP A 88 4.07 -6.42 9.29
CA ASP A 88 5.41 -5.84 9.17
C ASP A 88 5.37 -4.31 9.35
N TRP A 89 4.38 -3.64 8.76
CA TRP A 89 4.22 -2.18 8.89
C TRP A 89 3.56 -1.72 10.20
N TYR A 90 2.65 -2.50 10.78
CA TYR A 90 1.80 -2.06 11.89
C TYR A 90 2.55 -1.65 13.18
N PRO A 91 3.67 -2.29 13.57
CA PRO A 91 4.51 -1.85 14.70
C PRO A 91 5.00 -0.41 14.54
N HIS A 92 5.34 0.00 13.31
CA HIS A 92 5.93 1.29 12.95
C HIS A 92 4.92 2.44 12.82
N ARG A 93 3.63 2.17 12.98
CA ARG A 93 2.55 3.17 12.80
C ARG A 93 2.64 4.40 13.72
N LYS A 94 3.46 4.33 14.76
CA LYS A 94 3.68 5.38 15.76
C LYS A 94 5.07 6.03 15.65
N ASP A 95 5.88 5.62 14.68
CA ASP A 95 7.20 6.20 14.47
C ASP A 95 7.03 7.67 14.03
N SER A 96 7.94 8.54 14.46
CA SER A 96 7.80 10.00 14.28
C SER A 96 7.76 10.44 12.82
N ASN A 97 8.32 9.64 11.92
CA ASN A 97 8.34 9.89 10.48
C ASN A 97 7.30 9.06 9.69
N VAL A 98 6.37 8.39 10.37
CA VAL A 98 5.31 7.57 9.74
C VAL A 98 3.93 8.16 10.02
N PHE A 99 3.22 8.56 8.97
CA PHE A 99 1.81 8.88 9.03
C PHE A 99 0.97 7.64 8.69
N TYR A 100 0.32 7.07 9.71
CA TYR A 100 -0.60 5.96 9.56
C TYR A 100 -2.04 6.41 9.36
N THR A 101 -2.72 5.86 8.36
CA THR A 101 -4.15 6.08 8.15
C THR A 101 -4.86 4.83 7.62
N LYS A 102 -6.18 4.86 7.64
CA LYS A 102 -7.04 3.82 7.07
C LYS A 102 -7.71 4.36 5.82
N TYR A 103 -7.83 3.53 4.79
CA TYR A 103 -8.51 3.91 3.55
C TYR A 103 -9.95 4.38 3.83
N GLU A 104 -10.64 3.76 4.77
CA GLU A 104 -12.00 4.09 5.18
C GLU A 104 -12.09 5.50 5.77
N ASP A 105 -11.09 5.90 6.56
CA ASP A 105 -11.02 7.24 7.15
C ASP A 105 -10.72 8.29 6.07
N MET A 106 -9.79 8.00 5.16
CA MET A 106 -9.52 8.86 4.01
C MET A 106 -10.78 9.10 3.16
N LYS A 107 -11.58 8.06 2.93
CA LYS A 107 -12.82 8.15 2.13
C LYS A 107 -13.93 8.92 2.83
N ARG A 108 -13.92 8.96 4.17
CA ARG A 108 -14.81 9.81 4.97
C ARG A 108 -14.37 11.27 4.90
N ILE A 109 -13.07 11.53 5.03
CA ILE A 109 -12.47 12.88 4.97
C ILE A 109 -12.57 13.49 3.57
N SER A 110 -12.46 12.69 2.51
CA SER A 110 -12.60 13.18 1.13
C SER A 110 -13.99 13.75 0.82
N LYS A 111 -14.99 13.50 1.68
CA LYS A 111 -16.31 14.13 1.59
C LYS A 111 -16.44 15.43 2.40
N CYS A 112 -15.47 15.78 3.24
CA CYS A 112 -15.62 16.80 4.30
C CYS A 112 -14.42 17.78 4.45
N CYS A 113 -13.61 17.99 3.42
CA CYS A 113 -12.42 18.88 3.43
C CYS A 113 -11.18 18.29 4.12
N ILE A 114 -10.03 18.40 3.46
CA ILE A 114 -8.72 18.03 4.00
C ILE A 114 -8.24 19.19 4.87
N GLU A 115 -8.52 19.13 6.16
CA GLU A 115 -7.78 19.94 7.13
C GLU A 115 -6.50 19.18 7.50
N SER A 116 -5.37 19.82 7.21
CA SER A 116 -4.05 19.40 7.62
C SER A 116 -4.03 19.27 9.14
N ARG A 117 -4.06 18.02 9.65
CA ARG A 117 -3.58 17.77 11.00
C ARG A 117 -2.09 18.07 11.01
N GLU A 118 -1.73 19.17 11.66
CA GLU A 118 -0.35 19.50 11.96
C GLU A 118 0.32 18.28 12.61
N ILE A 119 1.44 17.87 12.03
CA ILE A 119 2.37 16.94 12.65
C ILE A 119 3.01 17.72 13.79
N SER A 120 2.39 17.63 14.98
CA SER A 120 2.89 18.27 16.19
C SER A 120 4.14 17.53 16.68
N GLY A 121 5.28 18.24 16.64
CA GLY A 121 6.38 18.23 17.62
C GLY A 121 6.98 16.91 18.04
#